data_AF-A0A8H6KS99-F1
#
_entry.id   AF-A0A8H6KS99-F1
#
_cell.length_a   1.000
_cell.length_b   1.000
_cell.length_c   1.000
_cell.angle_alpha   90.00
_cell.angle_beta   90.00
_cell.angle_gamma   90.00
#
_symmetry.space_group_name_H-M   'P 1'
#
loop_
_entity.id
_entity.type
_entity.pdbx_description
1 polymer ?
#
loop_
_entity_poly.entity_id
_entity_poly.type
_entity_poly.pdbx_seq_one_letter_code
_entity_poly.pdbx_strand_id
1 'polypeptide(L)'
;CHGLVLFCVNASERRQDRVLARIPGVLDVLTPANREYVVYDLLGDVNLQYESSYYRGLGPYPYVPDLARVRRLPLVNLDDTPDLSPYTFGVELEFIAPYIREGTPDPAPSDSRWIYNHVHNPEETGGRPDNTGTLRNSSYIGNAEHLAETLNKLGYFSCTYNTLSDALDVVREDDVAALLNVARQAGFLARPAPALDCRFQTWFIERDSSLSDFHAGLLGYAGVVGLELATPVMRHKRGDFERVVKVVKTVRSCMRPMLDESCGLHVHVGSVRGFSLRSLKRIVSMVWAADPVIFALVHPYRQDNEYSIPLRGGTNLGANNFLEPYDPLQGDRMSAIELESHIPMDRIPKRLREEFSKIWTAPDLLTLKALVRTAVDNSRASVALNVKHLVHNGFFVDAGPADRVLQGTIEFRAREGTLDPELVVRWAKLVTAMMEKAETSSPWQFCQIMAVVLRHGASEAERLGPFLDALGLGESRDFWAGVAARNKVAEMPAPMPTFGRTEKESEDRKRAWHEKNIASVPPLEEGFGENDAWL
;
A
#
# COMPACT_ATOMS: atom_id res chain seq x y z
N CYS A 1 41.11 -13.50 11.51
CA CYS A 1 41.88 -14.75 11.31
C CYS A 1 43.14 -14.80 12.19
N HIS A 2 44.13 -13.91 12.01
CA HIS A 2 45.35 -13.94 12.85
C HIS A 2 45.04 -13.84 14.36
N GLY A 3 44.10 -12.97 14.76
CA GLY A 3 43.69 -12.89 16.18
C GLY A 3 43.07 -14.19 16.71
N LEU A 4 42.35 -14.97 15.89
CA LEU A 4 41.85 -16.29 16.29
C LEU A 4 43.01 -17.26 16.55
N VAL A 5 43.98 -17.32 15.63
CA VAL A 5 45.17 -18.18 15.79
C VAL A 5 45.97 -17.76 17.03
N LEU A 6 46.22 -16.46 17.21
CA LEU A 6 46.92 -15.94 18.38
C LEU A 6 46.18 -16.24 19.68
N PHE A 7 44.86 -16.15 19.70
CA PHE A 7 44.05 -16.53 20.83
C PHE A 7 44.20 -18.03 21.14
N CYS A 8 44.05 -18.91 20.15
CA CYS A 8 44.17 -20.36 20.37
C CYS A 8 45.57 -20.79 20.84
N VAL A 9 46.62 -20.12 20.37
CA VAL A 9 48.00 -20.45 20.74
C VAL A 9 48.38 -19.91 22.13
N ASN A 10 47.88 -18.73 22.51
CA ASN A 10 48.41 -18.01 23.69
C ASN A 10 47.41 -17.87 24.85
N ALA A 11 46.10 -18.09 24.64
CA ALA A 11 45.13 -18.01 25.72
C ALA A 11 45.26 -19.22 26.66
N SER A 12 45.15 -18.99 27.96
CA SER A 12 45.05 -20.07 28.96
C SER A 12 43.83 -20.96 28.68
N GLU A 13 43.91 -22.25 28.99
CA GLU A 13 42.81 -23.24 28.88
C GLU A 13 41.48 -22.70 29.44
N ARG A 14 41.47 -22.18 30.67
CA ARG A 14 40.29 -21.56 31.31
C ARG A 14 39.66 -20.43 30.48
N ARG A 15 40.46 -19.67 29.74
CA ARG A 15 39.98 -18.57 28.90
C ARG A 15 39.40 -19.12 27.59
N GLN A 16 39.99 -20.17 27.03
CA GLN A 16 39.48 -20.85 25.85
C GLN A 16 38.12 -21.49 26.17
N ASP A 17 38.02 -22.23 27.27
CA ASP A 17 36.77 -22.87 27.72
C ASP A 17 35.62 -21.87 27.90
N ARG A 18 35.93 -20.70 28.49
CA ARG A 18 34.94 -19.63 28.70
C ARG A 18 34.38 -19.09 27.37
N VAL A 19 35.23 -18.95 26.36
CA VAL A 19 34.79 -18.47 25.03
C VAL A 19 33.99 -19.57 24.33
N LEU A 20 34.47 -20.82 24.35
CA LEU A 20 33.79 -21.97 23.75
C LEU A 20 32.39 -22.20 24.35
N ALA A 21 32.25 -22.04 25.67
CA ALA A 21 30.95 -22.17 26.35
C ALA A 21 29.92 -21.12 25.94
N ARG A 22 30.34 -20.02 25.31
CA ARG A 22 29.44 -18.97 24.80
C ARG A 22 29.05 -19.18 23.33
N ILE A 23 29.79 -20.02 22.60
CA ILE A 23 29.51 -20.31 21.19
C ILE A 23 28.39 -21.35 21.12
N PRO A 24 27.22 -21.03 20.51
CA PRO A 24 26.12 -21.97 20.41
C PRO A 24 26.53 -23.26 19.70
N GLY A 25 26.22 -24.41 20.30
CA GLY A 25 26.44 -25.75 19.71
C GLY A 25 27.82 -26.37 19.92
N VAL A 26 28.74 -25.73 20.66
CA VAL A 26 30.09 -26.30 20.93
C VAL A 26 30.15 -27.09 22.24
N LEU A 27 29.40 -26.68 23.25
CA LEU A 27 29.27 -27.41 24.51
C LEU A 27 27.79 -27.47 24.84
N ASP A 28 27.22 -28.68 24.81
CA ASP A 28 25.80 -28.97 25.10
C ASP A 28 25.50 -28.84 26.61
N VAL A 29 26.00 -27.77 27.23
CA VAL A 29 25.82 -27.48 28.66
C VAL A 29 24.85 -26.33 28.80
N LEU A 30 23.61 -26.73 29.11
CA LEU A 30 22.52 -25.98 29.73
C LEU A 30 22.98 -24.66 30.38
N THR A 31 23.01 -23.58 29.61
CA THR A 31 22.95 -22.22 30.16
C THR A 31 21.92 -21.43 29.35
N PRO A 32 20.87 -20.88 30.00
CA PRO A 32 19.93 -20.01 29.32
C PRO A 32 20.62 -18.67 29.08
N ALA A 33 21.16 -18.47 27.89
CA ALA A 33 21.68 -17.17 27.49
C ALA A 33 20.51 -16.30 26.98
N ASN A 34 20.15 -15.29 27.77
CA ASN A 34 19.17 -14.24 27.45
C ASN A 34 19.53 -13.36 26.23
N ARG A 35 20.56 -13.70 25.45
CA ARG A 35 20.98 -12.98 24.25
C ARG A 35 21.77 -13.92 23.32
N GLU A 36 21.48 -13.85 22.02
CA GLU A 36 22.20 -14.57 20.97
C GLU A 36 23.66 -14.10 20.88
N TYR A 37 24.61 -15.03 20.91
CA TYR A 37 26.05 -14.75 20.77
C TYR A 37 26.39 -14.49 19.30
N VAL A 38 26.84 -13.28 18.98
CA VAL A 38 27.07 -12.85 17.58
C VAL A 38 28.56 -12.72 17.27
N VAL A 39 28.90 -12.60 15.98
CA VAL A 39 30.30 -12.49 15.52
C VAL A 39 31.08 -11.34 16.21
N TYR A 40 30.39 -10.26 16.59
CA TYR A 40 30.99 -9.14 17.29
C TYR A 40 31.46 -9.49 18.72
N ASP A 41 30.76 -10.41 19.39
CA ASP A 41 31.13 -10.90 20.72
C ASP A 41 32.37 -11.77 20.63
N LEU A 42 32.46 -12.64 19.61
CA LEU A 42 33.65 -13.44 19.32
C LEU A 42 34.87 -12.56 19.10
N LEU A 43 34.74 -11.52 18.28
CA LEU A 43 35.83 -10.57 18.03
C LEU A 43 36.27 -9.87 19.32
N GLY A 44 35.33 -9.49 20.18
CA GLY A 44 35.65 -8.93 21.50
C GLY A 44 36.42 -9.92 22.39
N ASP A 45 35.97 -11.17 22.45
CA ASP A 45 36.54 -12.22 23.30
C ASP A 45 37.98 -12.59 22.92
N VAL A 46 38.32 -12.48 21.64
CA VAL A 46 39.67 -12.72 21.10
C VAL A 46 40.52 -11.43 20.99
N ASN A 47 40.14 -10.37 21.70
CA ASN A 47 40.85 -9.08 21.77
C ASN A 47 40.97 -8.33 20.43
N LEU A 48 39.91 -8.35 19.62
CA LEU A 48 39.80 -7.61 18.36
C LEU A 48 38.67 -6.56 18.46
N GLN A 49 38.77 -5.65 19.43
CA GLN A 49 37.73 -4.64 19.69
C GLN A 49 37.59 -3.62 18.55
N TYR A 50 38.70 -3.27 17.89
CA TYR A 50 38.69 -2.36 16.76
C TYR A 50 37.95 -2.99 15.56
N GLU A 51 38.28 -4.23 15.21
CA GLU A 51 37.61 -4.97 14.14
C GLU A 51 36.15 -5.23 14.46
N SER A 52 35.82 -5.54 15.72
CA SER A 52 34.43 -5.67 16.18
C SER A 52 33.63 -4.38 15.89
N SER A 53 34.22 -3.22 16.18
CA SER A 53 33.61 -1.91 15.91
C SER A 53 33.45 -1.64 14.41
N TYR A 54 34.50 -1.94 13.63
CA TYR A 54 34.47 -1.82 12.17
C TYR A 54 33.37 -2.67 11.54
N TYR A 55 33.32 -3.98 11.84
CA TYR A 55 32.31 -4.89 11.28
C TYR A 55 30.90 -4.60 11.78
N ARG A 56 30.76 -4.08 13.01
CA ARG A 56 29.45 -3.61 13.52
C ARG A 56 28.92 -2.44 12.67
N GLY A 57 29.80 -1.55 12.23
CA GLY A 57 29.45 -0.46 11.31
C GLY A 57 29.01 -0.93 9.93
N LEU A 58 29.41 -2.14 9.50
CA LEU A 58 29.02 -2.70 8.20
C LEU A 58 27.72 -3.54 8.24
N GLY A 59 27.23 -3.90 9.43
CA GLY A 59 26.06 -4.74 9.59
C GLY A 59 26.29 -6.22 9.24
N PRO A 60 25.23 -7.05 9.23
CA PRO A 60 25.31 -8.46 8.90
C PRO A 60 25.62 -8.68 7.40
N TYR A 61 26.39 -9.74 7.09
CA TYR A 61 26.82 -10.10 5.74
C TYR A 61 27.48 -8.95 4.95
N PRO A 62 28.52 -8.31 5.51
CA PRO A 62 29.16 -7.17 4.87
C PRO A 62 29.79 -7.59 3.54
N TYR A 63 29.42 -6.89 2.47
CA TYR A 63 29.94 -7.17 1.14
C TYR A 63 31.27 -6.45 0.91
N VAL A 64 32.15 -7.05 0.11
CA VAL A 64 33.43 -6.41 -0.24
C VAL A 64 33.13 -5.14 -1.05
N PRO A 65 33.67 -3.96 -0.66
CA PRO A 65 33.40 -2.69 -1.36
C PRO A 65 33.68 -2.76 -2.86
N ASP A 66 34.74 -3.45 -3.26
CA ASP A 66 35.14 -3.61 -4.67
C ASP A 66 34.11 -4.38 -5.51
N LEU A 67 33.35 -5.28 -4.88
CA LEU A 67 32.30 -6.07 -5.55
C LEU A 67 30.93 -5.38 -5.48
N ALA A 68 30.76 -4.32 -4.69
CA ALA A 68 29.47 -3.63 -4.54
C ALA A 68 28.90 -3.13 -5.88
N ARG A 69 29.77 -2.80 -6.84
CA ARG A 69 29.39 -2.32 -8.19
C ARG A 69 28.75 -3.38 -9.08
N VAL A 70 28.96 -4.66 -8.79
CA VAL A 70 28.36 -5.79 -9.54
C VAL A 70 27.29 -6.52 -8.72
N ARG A 71 27.02 -6.04 -7.50
CA ARG A 71 26.05 -6.65 -6.60
C ARG A 71 24.65 -6.46 -7.15
N ARG A 72 23.94 -7.57 -7.34
CA ARG A 72 22.49 -7.54 -7.58
C ARG A 72 21.76 -7.26 -6.27
N LEU A 73 20.98 -6.19 -6.24
CA LEU A 73 20.20 -5.81 -5.05
C LEU A 73 18.79 -6.40 -5.14
N PRO A 74 18.27 -6.97 -4.04
CA PRO A 74 16.87 -7.38 -4.00
C PRO A 74 15.98 -6.17 -4.29
N LEU A 75 15.04 -6.34 -5.23
CA LEU A 75 14.06 -5.30 -5.55
C LEU A 75 13.07 -5.09 -4.41
N VAL A 76 12.72 -6.18 -3.74
CA VAL A 76 11.84 -6.20 -2.56
C VAL A 76 12.53 -6.96 -1.44
N ASN A 77 12.28 -6.55 -0.19
CA ASN A 77 12.70 -7.33 0.97
C ASN A 77 11.51 -8.18 1.43
N LEU A 78 11.64 -9.51 1.37
CA LEU A 78 10.63 -10.46 1.85
C LEU A 78 11.18 -11.34 2.97
N ASP A 79 12.30 -10.94 3.59
CA ASP A 79 12.94 -11.69 4.66
C ASP A 79 12.05 -11.70 5.91
N ASP A 80 11.89 -12.88 6.52
CA ASP A 80 11.18 -13.06 7.78
C ASP A 80 12.19 -13.27 8.92
N THR A 81 12.64 -12.17 9.52
CA THR A 81 13.58 -12.17 10.64
C THR A 81 12.93 -11.57 11.90
N PRO A 82 13.32 -11.99 13.12
CA PRO A 82 12.68 -11.53 14.36
C PRO A 82 12.74 -10.01 14.59
N ASP A 83 13.74 -9.34 14.02
CA ASP A 83 13.98 -7.90 14.14
C ASP A 83 13.24 -7.05 13.08
N LEU A 84 12.59 -7.70 12.10
CA LEU A 84 11.87 -7.03 11.03
C LEU A 84 10.37 -7.30 11.15
N SER A 85 9.57 -6.23 11.09
CA SER A 85 8.12 -6.36 11.06
C SER A 85 7.70 -7.26 9.90
N PRO A 86 6.87 -8.31 10.12
CA PRO A 86 6.45 -9.22 9.06
C PRO A 86 5.49 -8.55 8.07
N TYR A 87 4.94 -7.38 8.42
CA TYR A 87 4.00 -6.64 7.60
C TYR A 87 4.68 -5.98 6.40
N THR A 88 4.00 -6.09 5.27
CA THR A 88 4.33 -5.37 4.04
C THR A 88 3.24 -4.38 3.73
N PHE A 89 3.60 -3.33 2.99
CA PHE A 89 2.61 -2.44 2.40
C PHE A 89 2.98 -2.09 0.96
N GLY A 90 1.98 -1.72 0.17
CA GLY A 90 2.12 -1.07 -1.13
C GLY A 90 1.18 0.13 -1.19
N VAL A 91 1.55 1.17 -1.92
CA VAL A 91 0.73 2.37 -2.13
C VAL A 91 0.47 2.53 -3.63
N GLU A 92 -0.77 2.80 -4.00
CA GLU A 92 -1.15 3.20 -5.36
C GLU A 92 -1.62 4.65 -5.30
N LEU A 93 -0.95 5.51 -6.06
CA LEU A 93 -1.24 6.93 -6.17
C LEU A 93 -1.94 7.17 -7.51
N GLU A 94 -3.23 7.50 -7.47
CA GLU A 94 -3.98 7.89 -8.65
C GLU A 94 -3.99 9.40 -8.79
N PHE A 95 -3.66 9.89 -9.98
CA PHE A 95 -3.65 11.31 -10.31
C PHE A 95 -3.82 11.52 -11.82
N ILE A 96 -4.13 12.76 -12.18
CA ILE A 96 -4.36 13.15 -13.57
C ILE A 96 -3.17 14.01 -14.04
N ALA A 97 -2.73 13.80 -15.29
CA ALA A 97 -1.67 14.60 -15.91
C ALA A 97 -2.20 15.34 -17.14
N PRO A 98 -2.04 16.68 -17.23
CA PRO A 98 -2.41 17.45 -18.41
C PRO A 98 -1.40 17.30 -19.54
N TYR A 99 -1.82 17.60 -20.76
CA TYR A 99 -0.92 17.76 -21.90
C TYR A 99 -1.36 18.89 -22.83
N ILE A 100 -0.40 19.42 -23.59
CA ILE A 100 -0.63 20.44 -24.63
C ILE A 100 -0.36 19.84 -26.02
N ARG A 101 -0.69 20.58 -27.07
CA ARG A 101 -0.31 20.25 -28.45
C ARG A 101 0.76 21.20 -28.93
N GLU A 102 1.57 20.72 -29.87
CA GLU A 102 2.61 21.54 -30.47
C GLU A 102 2.03 22.84 -31.05
N GLY A 103 2.69 23.96 -30.76
CA GLY A 103 2.26 25.29 -31.19
C GLY A 103 1.11 25.90 -30.38
N THR A 104 0.56 25.20 -29.38
CA THR A 104 -0.43 25.78 -28.47
C THR A 104 0.25 26.46 -27.26
N PRO A 105 -0.22 27.63 -26.82
CA PRO A 105 0.30 28.27 -25.61
C PRO A 105 0.08 27.40 -24.38
N ASP A 106 1.07 27.35 -23.50
CA ASP A 106 0.95 26.74 -22.18
C ASP A 106 -0.08 27.51 -21.33
N PRO A 107 -1.15 26.86 -20.82
CA PRO A 107 -2.14 27.51 -19.94
C PRO A 107 -1.58 28.02 -18.60
N ALA A 108 -0.45 27.47 -18.14
CA ALA A 108 0.18 27.81 -16.88
C ALA A 108 1.68 28.12 -17.07
N PRO A 109 2.04 29.21 -17.78
CA PRO A 109 3.42 29.49 -18.19
C PRO A 109 4.36 29.82 -17.01
N SER A 110 3.82 30.12 -15.83
CA SER A 110 4.61 30.34 -14.61
C SER A 110 4.98 29.04 -13.88
N ASP A 111 4.38 27.91 -14.24
CA ASP A 111 4.70 26.61 -13.67
C ASP A 111 5.85 25.96 -14.45
N SER A 112 7.05 25.95 -13.88
CA SER A 112 8.25 25.43 -14.55
C SER A 112 8.29 23.90 -14.67
N ARG A 113 7.33 23.19 -14.08
CA ARG A 113 7.29 21.72 -14.11
C ARG A 113 6.95 21.23 -15.51
N TRP A 114 7.51 20.08 -15.87
CA TRP A 114 7.37 19.51 -17.20
C TRP A 114 5.91 19.15 -17.52
N ILE A 115 5.56 19.27 -18.80
CA ILE A 115 4.27 18.89 -19.36
C ILE A 115 4.49 18.20 -20.70
N TYR A 116 3.72 17.15 -20.98
CA TYR A 116 3.78 16.49 -22.27
C TYR A 116 3.27 17.41 -23.39
N ASN A 117 4.06 17.54 -24.46
CA ASN A 117 3.73 18.31 -25.64
C ASN A 117 3.49 17.36 -26.83
N HIS A 118 2.23 17.13 -27.16
CA HIS A 118 1.84 16.21 -28.23
C HIS A 118 2.15 16.78 -29.61
N VAL A 119 2.96 16.04 -30.38
CA VAL A 119 3.30 16.35 -31.77
C VAL A 119 2.46 15.46 -32.69
N HIS A 120 1.74 16.08 -33.62
CA HIS A 120 0.93 15.34 -34.60
C HIS A 120 1.84 14.73 -35.67
N ASN A 121 1.72 13.42 -35.92
CA ASN A 121 2.43 12.74 -37.01
C ASN A 121 1.49 12.49 -38.21
N PRO A 122 1.51 13.34 -39.25
CA PRO A 122 0.63 13.18 -40.41
C PRO A 122 0.96 11.96 -41.27
N GLU A 123 2.17 11.40 -41.18
CA GLU A 123 2.55 10.19 -41.94
C GLU A 123 1.82 8.96 -41.41
N GLU A 124 1.67 8.84 -40.09
CA GLU A 124 0.97 7.73 -39.43
C GLU A 124 -0.55 7.79 -39.62
N THR A 125 -1.11 9.00 -39.71
CA THR A 125 -2.56 9.19 -39.82
C THR A 125 -3.06 9.37 -41.25
N GLY A 126 -2.16 9.34 -42.25
CA GLY A 126 -2.49 9.65 -43.64
C GLY A 126 -3.03 11.08 -43.81
N GLY A 127 -2.49 12.03 -43.05
CA GLY A 127 -2.88 13.44 -43.03
C GLY A 127 -4.17 13.75 -42.28
N ARG A 128 -4.77 12.79 -41.56
CA ARG A 128 -5.95 13.03 -40.71
C ARG A 128 -5.54 13.51 -39.31
N PRO A 129 -6.33 14.35 -38.64
CA PRO A 129 -6.09 14.68 -37.23
C PRO A 129 -6.07 13.44 -36.35
N ASP A 130 -5.25 13.45 -35.29
CA ASP A 130 -5.23 12.38 -34.31
C ASP A 130 -6.60 12.19 -33.67
N ASN A 131 -7.05 10.93 -33.61
CA ASN A 131 -8.27 10.58 -32.92
C ASN A 131 -8.03 10.53 -31.40
N THR A 132 -9.12 10.39 -30.63
CA THR A 132 -9.06 10.34 -29.16
C THR A 132 -8.21 9.20 -28.63
N GLY A 133 -8.22 8.03 -29.28
CA GLY A 133 -7.41 6.87 -28.88
C GLY A 133 -5.91 7.10 -29.09
N THR A 134 -5.52 7.72 -30.21
CA THR A 134 -4.12 8.10 -30.46
C THR A 134 -3.62 9.10 -29.42
N LEU A 135 -4.39 10.17 -29.18
CA LEU A 135 -4.05 11.19 -28.19
C LEU A 135 -3.95 10.60 -26.78
N ARG A 136 -4.88 9.71 -26.43
CA ARG A 136 -4.86 8.99 -25.16
C ARG A 136 -3.57 8.20 -24.96
N ASN A 137 -3.21 7.40 -25.95
CA ASN A 137 -2.04 6.54 -25.86
C ASN A 137 -0.75 7.37 -25.82
N SER A 138 -0.60 8.36 -26.70
CA SER A 138 0.62 9.19 -26.74
C SER A 138 0.79 10.03 -25.47
N SER A 139 -0.29 10.64 -24.96
CA SER A 139 -0.25 11.42 -23.72
C SER A 139 0.04 10.56 -22.50
N TYR A 140 -0.52 9.35 -22.41
CA TYR A 140 -0.15 8.39 -21.38
C TYR A 140 1.34 8.03 -21.46
N ILE A 141 1.81 7.56 -22.62
CA ILE A 141 3.19 7.10 -22.81
C ILE A 141 4.17 8.21 -22.44
N GLY A 142 4.00 9.41 -22.98
CA GLY A 142 4.90 10.52 -22.71
C GLY A 142 4.96 10.90 -21.23
N ASN A 143 3.82 10.96 -20.53
CA ASN A 143 3.82 11.27 -19.10
C ASN A 143 4.42 10.13 -18.25
N ALA A 144 4.08 8.88 -18.56
CA ALA A 144 4.56 7.71 -17.84
C ALA A 144 6.07 7.51 -18.00
N GLU A 145 6.59 7.67 -19.22
CA GLU A 145 8.03 7.57 -19.51
C GLU A 145 8.83 8.68 -18.84
N HIS A 146 8.36 9.94 -18.91
CA HIS A 146 9.02 11.05 -18.22
C HIS A 146 9.14 10.80 -16.71
N LEU A 147 8.06 10.31 -16.08
CA LEU A 147 8.06 9.99 -14.66
C LEU A 147 8.99 8.80 -14.36
N ALA A 148 8.90 7.71 -15.13
CA ALA A 148 9.75 6.53 -14.96
C ALA A 148 11.23 6.88 -15.09
N GLU A 149 11.61 7.65 -16.12
CA GLU A 149 12.97 8.11 -16.32
C GLU A 149 13.47 8.98 -15.16
N THR A 150 12.63 9.91 -14.69
CA THR A 150 12.99 10.80 -13.58
C THR A 150 13.26 10.00 -12.31
N LEU A 151 12.40 9.04 -12.00
CA LEU A 151 12.56 8.15 -10.84
C LEU A 151 13.78 7.24 -10.99
N ASN A 152 14.02 6.68 -12.17
CA ASN A 152 15.20 5.86 -12.47
C ASN A 152 16.50 6.66 -12.27
N LYS A 153 16.56 7.92 -12.73
CA LYS A 153 17.71 8.84 -12.52
C LYS A 153 17.97 9.10 -11.03
N LEU A 154 16.94 9.05 -10.19
CA LEU A 154 17.03 9.20 -8.73
C LEU A 154 17.32 7.88 -8.00
N GLY A 155 17.49 6.76 -8.73
CA GLY A 155 17.79 5.45 -8.14
C GLY A 155 16.56 4.66 -7.68
N TYR A 156 15.35 5.07 -8.09
CA TYR A 156 14.12 4.32 -7.88
C TYR A 156 13.81 3.54 -9.14
N PHE A 157 14.01 2.21 -9.11
CA PHE A 157 13.75 1.39 -10.29
C PHE A 157 12.26 1.42 -10.65
N SER A 158 11.97 2.06 -11.78
CA SER A 158 10.62 2.36 -12.28
C SER A 158 10.41 1.80 -13.68
N CYS A 159 9.20 1.31 -13.92
CA CYS A 159 8.77 0.80 -15.22
C CYS A 159 7.37 1.31 -15.55
N THR A 160 7.07 1.45 -16.84
CA THR A 160 5.69 1.68 -17.30
C THR A 160 5.02 0.36 -17.69
N TYR A 161 3.68 0.37 -17.81
CA TYR A 161 2.96 -0.76 -18.42
C TYR A 161 3.56 -1.15 -19.77
N ASN A 162 3.92 -0.19 -20.62
CA ASN A 162 4.41 -0.46 -21.97
C ASN A 162 5.81 -1.09 -21.92
N THR A 163 6.71 -0.54 -21.11
CA THR A 163 8.07 -1.07 -20.98
C THR A 163 8.08 -2.51 -20.49
N LEU A 164 7.14 -2.88 -19.60
CA LEU A 164 6.99 -4.26 -19.15
C LEU A 164 6.19 -5.10 -20.15
N SER A 165 5.05 -4.64 -20.68
CA SER A 165 4.24 -5.38 -21.66
C SER A 165 5.04 -5.75 -22.90
N ASP A 166 5.80 -4.81 -23.46
CA ASP A 166 6.68 -5.05 -24.62
C ASP A 166 7.78 -6.08 -24.32
N ALA A 167 8.14 -6.22 -23.03
CA ALA A 167 9.09 -7.22 -22.55
C ALA A 167 8.42 -8.55 -22.16
N LEU A 168 7.08 -8.60 -22.00
CA LEU A 168 6.29 -9.69 -21.42
C LEU A 168 5.41 -10.44 -22.44
N ASP A 169 5.66 -10.29 -23.74
CA ASP A 169 4.87 -10.89 -24.83
C ASP A 169 4.84 -12.45 -24.83
N VAL A 170 5.48 -13.10 -23.83
CA VAL A 170 5.46 -14.54 -23.58
C VAL A 170 5.25 -14.79 -22.08
N VAL A 171 4.05 -15.19 -21.67
CA VAL A 171 3.68 -15.35 -20.24
C VAL A 171 4.13 -16.72 -19.70
N ARG A 172 5.15 -16.74 -18.82
CA ARG A 172 5.54 -17.73 -17.78
C ARG A 172 7.06 -17.88 -17.68
N GLU A 173 7.63 -17.88 -16.47
CA GLU A 173 9.09 -17.90 -16.13
C GLU A 173 9.95 -16.78 -16.78
N ASP A 174 9.59 -16.35 -17.98
CA ASP A 174 10.14 -15.27 -18.79
C ASP A 174 9.96 -13.88 -18.15
N ASP A 175 8.99 -13.69 -17.25
CA ASP A 175 8.72 -12.43 -16.56
C ASP A 175 9.93 -11.90 -15.77
N VAL A 176 10.71 -12.82 -15.16
CA VAL A 176 11.92 -12.46 -14.41
C VAL A 176 13.04 -12.02 -15.36
N ALA A 177 13.17 -12.68 -16.51
CA ALA A 177 14.17 -12.34 -17.52
C ALA A 177 13.86 -10.98 -18.18
N ALA A 178 12.59 -10.75 -18.50
CA ALA A 178 12.08 -9.48 -19.00
C ALA A 178 12.38 -8.34 -18.01
N LEU A 179 12.00 -8.51 -16.74
CA LEU A 179 12.26 -7.53 -15.69
C LEU A 179 13.76 -7.26 -15.51
N LEU A 180 14.60 -8.29 -15.57
CA LEU A 180 16.06 -8.14 -15.50
C LEU A 180 16.62 -7.36 -16.71
N ASN A 181 16.04 -7.54 -17.90
CA ASN A 181 16.44 -6.79 -19.09
C ASN A 181 16.07 -5.32 -18.95
N VAL A 182 14.82 -5.03 -18.54
CA VAL A 182 14.36 -3.66 -18.26
C VAL A 182 15.21 -3.01 -17.16
N ALA A 183 15.50 -3.73 -16.07
CA ALA A 183 16.38 -3.24 -15.02
C ALA A 183 17.77 -2.88 -15.55
N ARG A 184 18.37 -3.75 -16.37
CA ARG A 184 19.68 -3.49 -16.96
C ARG A 184 19.68 -2.26 -17.86
N GLN A 185 18.64 -2.09 -18.69
CA GLN A 185 18.49 -0.93 -19.56
C GLN A 185 18.33 0.37 -18.76
N ALA A 186 17.62 0.30 -17.63
CA ALA A 186 17.48 1.42 -16.69
C ALA A 186 18.71 1.64 -15.78
N GLY A 187 19.78 0.84 -15.94
CA GLY A 187 21.02 0.99 -15.16
C GLY A 187 21.03 0.30 -13.79
N PHE A 188 20.08 -0.60 -13.53
CA PHE A 188 19.96 -1.33 -12.27
C PHE A 188 20.49 -2.76 -12.36
N LEU A 189 21.25 -3.16 -11.34
CA LEU A 189 21.59 -4.56 -11.09
C LEU A 189 20.56 -5.14 -10.11
N ALA A 190 19.46 -5.63 -10.64
CA ALA A 190 18.34 -6.14 -9.86
C ALA A 190 18.49 -7.64 -9.53
N ARG A 191 17.94 -8.05 -8.38
CA ARG A 191 17.60 -9.43 -8.02
C ARG A 191 16.10 -9.49 -7.75
N PRO A 192 15.28 -9.84 -8.76
CA PRO A 192 13.85 -10.03 -8.57
C PRO A 192 13.55 -11.19 -7.62
N ALA A 193 12.43 -11.09 -6.90
CA ALA A 193 11.77 -12.17 -6.20
C ALA A 193 10.95 -13.01 -7.21
N PRO A 194 11.31 -14.28 -7.47
CA PRO A 194 10.70 -15.06 -8.56
C PRO A 194 9.21 -15.37 -8.40
N ALA A 195 8.70 -15.37 -7.17
CA ALA A 195 7.31 -15.70 -6.87
C ALA A 195 6.39 -14.47 -6.82
N LEU A 196 6.92 -13.27 -7.08
CA LEU A 196 6.18 -12.02 -7.02
C LEU A 196 6.01 -11.47 -8.44
N ASP A 197 4.82 -10.98 -8.76
CA ASP A 197 4.54 -10.26 -10.01
C ASP A 197 5.56 -9.12 -10.19
N CYS A 198 6.04 -8.93 -11.43
CA CYS A 198 7.05 -7.91 -11.73
C CYS A 198 6.58 -6.49 -11.38
N ARG A 199 5.28 -6.21 -11.48
CA ARG A 199 4.69 -4.90 -11.15
C ARG A 199 4.82 -4.56 -9.67
N PHE A 200 4.74 -5.56 -8.80
CA PHE A 200 4.88 -5.37 -7.35
C PHE A 200 6.35 -5.30 -6.89
N GLN A 201 7.31 -5.24 -7.83
CA GLN A 201 8.74 -5.17 -7.55
C GLN A 201 9.39 -3.88 -8.04
N THR A 202 8.61 -3.02 -8.69
CA THR A 202 9.07 -1.76 -9.26
C THR A 202 8.14 -0.62 -8.83
N TRP A 203 8.60 0.61 -9.03
CA TRP A 203 7.70 1.74 -9.06
C TRP A 203 6.99 1.72 -10.41
N PHE A 204 5.81 1.11 -10.42
CA PHE A 204 5.09 0.78 -11.63
C PHE A 204 4.11 1.88 -12.00
N ILE A 205 4.17 2.35 -13.23
CA ILE A 205 3.32 3.42 -13.74
C ILE A 205 2.40 2.84 -14.81
N GLU A 206 1.11 2.96 -14.62
CA GLU A 206 0.12 2.52 -15.59
C GLU A 206 -0.98 3.54 -15.83
N ARG A 207 -1.73 3.32 -16.90
CA ARG A 207 -2.92 4.12 -17.19
C ARG A 207 -4.09 3.51 -16.43
N ASP A 208 -4.69 4.29 -15.55
CA ASP A 208 -5.94 3.88 -14.94
C ASP A 208 -7.13 4.42 -15.74
N SER A 209 -7.92 3.48 -16.27
CA SER A 209 -9.15 3.78 -17.02
C SER A 209 -10.34 4.18 -16.14
N SER A 210 -10.22 4.05 -14.82
CA SER A 210 -11.23 4.51 -13.86
C SER A 210 -11.19 6.02 -13.63
N LEU A 211 -10.07 6.66 -14.01
CA LEU A 211 -9.83 8.08 -13.82
C LEU A 211 -10.39 8.94 -14.97
N SER A 212 -10.57 10.22 -14.68
CA SER A 212 -10.89 11.24 -15.68
C SER A 212 -9.86 11.28 -16.82
N ASP A 213 -10.37 11.17 -18.05
CA ASP A 213 -9.54 11.01 -19.25
C ASP A 213 -10.15 11.78 -20.44
N PHE A 214 -9.93 13.10 -20.46
CA PHE A 214 -10.54 14.02 -21.43
C PHE A 214 -9.53 14.45 -22.50
N HIS A 215 -9.76 14.08 -23.77
CA HIS A 215 -8.87 14.45 -24.90
C HIS A 215 -9.39 15.55 -25.82
N ALA A 216 -10.49 16.20 -25.41
CA ALA A 216 -11.10 17.32 -26.12
C ALA A 216 -11.01 18.62 -25.30
N GLY A 217 -9.90 18.79 -24.57
CA GLY A 217 -9.60 19.93 -23.73
C GLY A 217 -10.12 19.85 -22.30
N LEU A 218 -9.35 20.44 -21.38
CA LEU A 218 -9.69 20.65 -19.97
C LEU A 218 -8.81 21.79 -19.42
N LEU A 219 -9.39 22.81 -18.77
CA LEU A 219 -8.63 23.92 -18.15
C LEU A 219 -7.64 24.63 -19.11
N GLY A 220 -8.00 24.77 -20.39
CA GLY A 220 -7.15 25.35 -21.42
C GLY A 220 -6.06 24.41 -21.97
N TYR A 221 -5.85 23.24 -21.37
CA TYR A 221 -4.98 22.20 -21.91
C TYR A 221 -5.65 21.49 -23.10
N ALA A 222 -4.86 20.76 -23.89
CA ALA A 222 -5.39 19.95 -24.99
C ALA A 222 -6.17 18.73 -24.47
N GLY A 223 -5.85 18.30 -23.27
CA GLY A 223 -6.55 17.24 -22.55
C GLY A 223 -5.81 16.85 -21.29
N VAL A 224 -6.31 15.79 -20.66
CA VAL A 224 -5.70 15.14 -19.51
C VAL A 224 -5.74 13.62 -19.66
N VAL A 225 -4.87 12.94 -18.92
CA VAL A 225 -4.82 11.48 -18.84
C VAL A 225 -4.71 11.01 -17.40
N GLY A 226 -5.41 9.92 -17.06
CA GLY A 226 -5.33 9.26 -15.76
C GLY A 226 -4.10 8.37 -15.62
N LEU A 227 -3.38 8.51 -14.50
CA LEU A 227 -2.19 7.75 -14.17
C LEU A 227 -2.33 7.12 -12.77
N GLU A 228 -1.88 5.88 -12.66
CA GLU A 228 -1.64 5.21 -11.39
C GLU A 228 -0.14 4.95 -11.23
N LEU A 229 0.42 5.33 -10.08
CA LEU A 229 1.78 4.98 -9.66
C LEU A 229 1.71 4.05 -8.45
N ALA A 230 2.06 2.79 -8.66
CA ALA A 230 2.15 1.76 -7.62
C ALA A 230 3.59 1.62 -7.10
N THR A 231 3.74 1.48 -5.78
CA THR A 231 5.04 1.18 -5.17
C THR A 231 5.42 -0.30 -5.34
N PRO A 232 6.71 -0.65 -5.28
CA PRO A 232 7.09 -2.03 -5.01
C PRO A 232 6.56 -2.47 -3.63
N VAL A 233 6.57 -3.78 -3.35
CA VAL A 233 6.27 -4.27 -1.99
C VAL A 233 7.29 -3.72 -1.01
N MET A 234 6.81 -2.91 -0.08
CA MET A 234 7.59 -2.26 0.97
C MET A 234 7.43 -2.97 2.31
N ARG A 235 8.36 -2.75 3.23
CA ARG A 235 8.29 -3.21 4.63
C ARG A 235 7.78 -2.09 5.51
N HIS A 236 7.02 -2.44 6.56
CA HIS A 236 6.66 -1.51 7.63
C HIS A 236 7.92 -1.10 8.42
N LYS A 237 8.70 -0.17 7.86
CA LYS A 237 9.91 0.41 8.45
C LYS A 237 10.13 1.82 7.93
N ARG A 238 10.81 2.63 8.74
CA ARG A 238 11.12 4.04 8.43
C ARG A 238 11.69 4.24 7.02
N GLY A 239 12.71 3.47 6.66
CA GLY A 239 13.42 3.65 5.39
C GLY A 239 12.55 3.43 4.14
N ASP A 240 11.48 2.63 4.22
CA ASP A 240 10.58 2.46 3.08
C ASP A 240 9.51 3.56 3.03
N PHE A 241 9.04 4.07 4.18
CA PHE A 241 8.22 5.28 4.21
C PHE A 241 8.98 6.51 3.66
N GLU A 242 10.26 6.66 3.97
CA GLU A 242 11.11 7.72 3.41
C GLU A 242 11.20 7.66 1.88
N ARG A 243 11.19 6.44 1.30
CA ARG A 243 11.16 6.27 -0.16
C ARG A 243 9.83 6.74 -0.75
N VAL A 244 8.70 6.41 -0.13
CA VAL A 244 7.37 6.92 -0.53
C VAL A 244 7.35 8.44 -0.51
N VAL A 245 7.84 9.07 0.56
CA VAL A 245 7.93 10.52 0.66
C VAL A 245 8.72 11.12 -0.50
N LYS A 246 9.92 10.58 -0.77
CA LYS A 246 10.78 11.07 -1.86
C LYS A 246 10.12 10.92 -3.24
N VAL A 247 9.42 9.82 -3.49
CA VAL A 247 8.72 9.62 -4.77
C VAL A 247 7.51 10.55 -4.90
N VAL A 248 6.67 10.70 -3.87
CA VAL A 248 5.55 11.66 -3.90
C VAL A 248 6.06 13.08 -4.13
N LYS A 249 7.16 13.48 -3.45
CA LYS A 249 7.81 14.77 -3.68
C LYS A 249 8.33 14.90 -5.12
N THR A 250 8.88 13.84 -5.68
CA THR A 250 9.36 13.80 -7.06
C THR A 250 8.22 14.04 -8.05
N VAL A 251 7.11 13.29 -7.95
CA VAL A 251 5.92 13.46 -8.81
C VAL A 251 5.45 14.91 -8.83
N ARG A 252 5.34 15.55 -7.65
CA ARG A 252 4.92 16.96 -7.53
C ARG A 252 5.89 17.97 -8.12
N SER A 253 7.17 17.62 -8.19
CA SER A 253 8.24 18.51 -8.67
C SER A 253 8.56 18.33 -10.15
N CYS A 254 8.37 17.14 -10.70
CA CYS A 254 8.82 16.83 -12.06
C CYS A 254 7.71 16.96 -13.10
N MET A 255 6.44 17.03 -12.71
CA MET A 255 5.30 17.19 -13.60
C MET A 255 4.18 18.00 -12.94
N ARG A 256 3.06 18.22 -13.65
CA ARG A 256 1.92 19.03 -13.21
C ARG A 256 0.70 18.17 -12.84
N PRO A 257 0.75 17.37 -11.77
CA PRO A 257 -0.36 16.50 -11.42
C PRO A 257 -1.59 17.32 -11.00
N MET A 258 -2.75 16.76 -11.28
CA MET A 258 -4.06 17.24 -10.90
C MET A 258 -4.82 16.13 -10.16
N LEU A 259 -5.78 16.53 -9.33
CA LEU A 259 -6.62 15.62 -8.56
C LEU A 259 -8.08 16.02 -8.73
N ASP A 260 -8.96 15.04 -8.88
CA ASP A 260 -10.41 15.21 -8.82
C ASP A 260 -11.05 14.04 -8.05
N GLU A 261 -12.38 13.91 -8.12
CA GLU A 261 -13.09 12.87 -7.38
C GLU A 261 -12.82 11.44 -7.87
N SER A 262 -12.34 11.26 -9.11
CA SER A 262 -12.00 9.93 -9.61
C SER A 262 -10.71 9.42 -9.00
N CYS A 263 -9.80 10.31 -8.59
CA CYS A 263 -8.53 9.95 -7.99
C CYS A 263 -8.72 9.38 -6.57
N GLY A 264 -8.10 8.24 -6.31
CA GLY A 264 -8.00 7.56 -5.02
C GLY A 264 -6.56 7.44 -4.49
N LEU A 265 -6.46 7.13 -3.19
CA LEU A 265 -5.24 6.63 -2.59
C LEU A 265 -5.50 5.21 -2.09
N HIS A 266 -4.88 4.22 -2.72
CA HIS A 266 -4.99 2.84 -2.27
C HIS A 266 -3.77 2.42 -1.46
N VAL A 267 -4.02 1.69 -0.38
CA VAL A 267 -2.96 1.03 0.38
C VAL A 267 -3.25 -0.45 0.48
N HIS A 268 -2.29 -1.24 0.05
CA HIS A 268 -2.32 -2.69 0.17
C HIS A 268 -1.49 -3.09 1.37
N VAL A 269 -2.07 -3.82 2.32
CA VAL A 269 -1.34 -4.35 3.48
C VAL A 269 -1.26 -5.86 3.39
N GLY A 270 -0.04 -6.39 3.46
CA GLY A 270 0.25 -7.83 3.39
C GLY A 270 1.10 -8.30 4.58
N SER A 271 1.43 -9.58 4.57
CA SER A 271 2.36 -10.19 5.53
C SER A 271 3.23 -11.21 4.79
N VAL A 272 4.53 -11.23 5.06
CA VAL A 272 5.44 -12.26 4.51
C VAL A 272 5.09 -13.66 5.04
N ARG A 273 4.30 -13.74 6.11
CA ARG A 273 3.81 -14.98 6.71
C ARG A 273 2.45 -15.42 6.15
N GLY A 274 1.82 -14.60 5.30
CA GLY A 274 0.45 -14.79 4.84
C GLY A 274 -0.58 -14.64 5.97
N PHE A 275 -1.82 -15.01 5.68
CA PHE A 275 -2.95 -14.89 6.60
C PHE A 275 -3.65 -16.23 6.84
N SER A 276 -4.16 -16.44 8.05
CA SER A 276 -5.15 -17.49 8.32
C SER A 276 -6.57 -16.94 8.12
N LEU A 277 -7.57 -17.81 7.88
CA LEU A 277 -8.98 -17.38 7.83
C LEU A 277 -9.41 -16.69 9.15
N ARG A 278 -8.93 -17.18 10.30
CA ARG A 278 -9.16 -16.54 11.61
C ARG A 278 -8.59 -15.12 11.65
N SER A 279 -7.36 -14.93 11.16
CA SER A 279 -6.74 -13.60 11.08
C SER A 279 -7.57 -12.68 10.18
N LEU A 280 -8.06 -13.17 9.04
CA LEU A 280 -8.92 -12.39 8.14
C LEU A 280 -10.27 -12.04 8.78
N LYS A 281 -10.90 -12.95 9.55
CA LYS A 281 -12.13 -12.65 10.31
C LYS A 281 -11.90 -11.53 11.33
N ARG A 282 -10.77 -11.54 12.03
CA ARG A 282 -10.37 -10.47 12.96
C ARG A 282 -10.12 -9.16 12.24
N ILE A 283 -9.38 -9.20 11.13
CA ILE A 283 -9.11 -8.04 10.26
C ILE A 283 -10.41 -7.43 9.74
N VAL A 284 -11.29 -8.22 9.14
CA VAL A 284 -12.60 -7.77 8.65
C VAL A 284 -13.42 -7.20 9.79
N SER A 285 -13.42 -7.84 10.97
CA SER A 285 -14.14 -7.30 12.14
C SER A 285 -13.61 -5.94 12.59
N MET A 286 -12.28 -5.76 12.63
CA MET A 286 -11.62 -4.50 12.98
C MET A 286 -12.00 -3.38 12.01
N VAL A 287 -11.90 -3.63 10.69
CA VAL A 287 -12.24 -2.63 9.68
C VAL A 287 -13.74 -2.34 9.69
N TRP A 288 -14.59 -3.37 9.83
CA TRP A 288 -16.04 -3.21 9.95
C TRP A 288 -16.43 -2.31 11.12
N ALA A 289 -15.80 -2.50 12.28
CA ALA A 289 -16.02 -1.65 13.45
C ALA A 289 -15.48 -0.23 13.27
N ALA A 290 -14.33 -0.10 12.60
CA ALA A 290 -13.67 1.17 12.36
C ALA A 290 -14.29 1.98 11.20
N ASP A 291 -15.15 1.38 10.38
CA ASP A 291 -15.77 1.98 9.18
C ASP A 291 -16.28 3.42 9.44
N PRO A 292 -17.05 3.72 10.51
CA PRO A 292 -17.48 5.10 10.78
C PRO A 292 -16.34 6.07 11.11
N VAL A 293 -15.28 5.59 11.78
CA VAL A 293 -14.11 6.43 12.10
C VAL A 293 -13.26 6.64 10.85
N ILE A 294 -13.09 5.62 10.01
CA ILE A 294 -12.43 5.73 8.71
C ILE A 294 -13.10 6.80 7.86
N PHE A 295 -14.43 6.77 7.74
CA PHE A 295 -15.16 7.73 6.91
C PHE A 295 -15.21 9.16 7.48
N ALA A 296 -14.86 9.35 8.76
CA ALA A 296 -14.59 10.68 9.30
C ALA A 296 -13.20 11.22 8.89
N LEU A 297 -12.26 10.33 8.56
CA LEU A 297 -10.89 10.68 8.17
C LEU A 297 -10.72 10.93 6.67
N VAL A 298 -11.67 10.54 5.83
CA VAL A 298 -11.63 10.74 4.37
C VAL A 298 -12.56 11.87 3.95
N HIS A 299 -12.33 12.45 2.77
CA HIS A 299 -13.14 13.55 2.27
C HIS A 299 -14.61 13.12 2.12
N PRO A 300 -15.61 13.95 2.51
CA PRO A 300 -17.02 13.55 2.51
C PRO A 300 -17.56 13.04 1.16
N TYR A 301 -17.05 13.54 0.03
CA TYR A 301 -17.41 13.03 -1.31
C TYR A 301 -17.19 11.51 -1.45
N ARG A 302 -16.24 10.90 -0.70
CA ARG A 302 -16.00 9.45 -0.74
C ARG A 302 -17.14 8.63 -0.15
N GLN A 303 -18.04 9.23 0.63
CA GLN A 303 -19.18 8.53 1.25
C GLN A 303 -20.16 8.00 0.21
N ASP A 304 -20.31 8.71 -0.92
CA ASP A 304 -21.21 8.37 -2.02
C ASP A 304 -20.45 7.97 -3.31
N ASN A 305 -19.17 7.63 -3.20
CA ASN A 305 -18.33 7.28 -4.33
C ASN A 305 -18.42 5.77 -4.65
N GLU A 306 -18.68 5.43 -5.91
CA GLU A 306 -18.88 4.05 -6.36
C GLU A 306 -17.60 3.19 -6.31
N TYR A 307 -16.42 3.80 -6.23
CA TYR A 307 -15.13 3.12 -6.11
C TYR A 307 -14.66 2.96 -4.66
N SER A 308 -15.46 3.41 -3.68
CA SER A 308 -15.08 3.46 -2.26
C SER A 308 -16.27 3.27 -1.31
N ILE A 309 -17.20 2.37 -1.64
CA ILE A 309 -18.44 2.20 -0.87
C ILE A 309 -18.15 1.79 0.60
N PRO A 310 -18.72 2.47 1.61
CA PRO A 310 -18.59 2.09 3.02
C PRO A 310 -19.02 0.65 3.29
N LEU A 311 -18.27 -0.06 4.16
CA LEU A 311 -18.53 -1.47 4.43
C LEU A 311 -19.94 -1.68 4.99
N ARG A 312 -20.30 -0.90 6.01
CA ARG A 312 -21.58 -1.04 6.72
C ARG A 312 -22.77 -0.52 5.91
N GLY A 313 -22.52 0.28 4.87
CA GLY A 313 -23.55 0.94 4.07
C GLY A 313 -23.91 0.23 2.77
N GLY A 314 -22.93 -0.35 2.06
CA GLY A 314 -23.17 -0.82 0.68
C GLY A 314 -22.50 -2.13 0.27
N THR A 315 -21.98 -2.89 1.23
CA THR A 315 -21.57 -4.29 0.98
C THR A 315 -22.73 -5.26 1.11
N ASN A 316 -22.57 -6.50 0.63
CA ASN A 316 -23.59 -7.55 0.75
C ASN A 316 -24.01 -7.78 2.20
N LEU A 317 -23.07 -7.73 3.16
CA LEU A 317 -23.42 -7.83 4.58
C LEU A 317 -24.12 -6.57 5.09
N GLY A 318 -23.62 -5.38 4.71
CA GLY A 318 -24.13 -4.10 5.19
C GLY A 318 -25.56 -3.84 4.72
N ALA A 319 -25.85 -4.13 3.45
CA ALA A 319 -27.15 -3.96 2.82
C ALA A 319 -28.18 -5.06 3.15
N ASN A 320 -27.77 -6.16 3.81
CA ASN A 320 -28.68 -7.26 4.10
C ASN A 320 -29.61 -6.92 5.27
N ASN A 321 -30.89 -6.68 5.00
CA ASN A 321 -31.92 -6.38 6.02
C ASN A 321 -32.47 -7.61 6.75
N PHE A 322 -32.10 -8.83 6.33
CA PHE A 322 -32.63 -10.10 6.83
C PHE A 322 -31.52 -10.97 7.42
N LEU A 323 -30.87 -10.47 8.47
CA LEU A 323 -29.90 -11.26 9.23
C LEU A 323 -30.62 -12.09 10.31
N GLU A 324 -30.21 -13.34 10.45
CA GLU A 324 -30.69 -14.21 11.53
C GLU A 324 -30.20 -13.67 12.89
N PRO A 325 -31.07 -13.65 13.92
CA PRO A 325 -30.67 -13.27 15.26
C PRO A 325 -29.52 -14.14 15.76
N TYR A 326 -28.51 -13.50 16.35
CA TYR A 326 -27.44 -14.22 17.04
C TYR A 326 -27.99 -14.93 18.29
N ASP A 327 -27.85 -16.26 18.32
CA ASP A 327 -28.13 -17.10 19.49
C ASP A 327 -26.92 -18.06 19.69
N PRO A 328 -26.11 -17.88 20.75
CA PRO A 328 -24.93 -18.72 20.99
C PRO A 328 -25.29 -20.19 21.33
N LEU A 329 -26.55 -20.48 21.64
CA LEU A 329 -27.03 -21.83 21.92
C LEU A 329 -27.53 -22.55 20.66
N GLN A 330 -27.73 -21.83 19.55
CA GLN A 330 -28.16 -22.39 18.27
C GLN A 330 -27.03 -22.31 17.24
N GLY A 331 -26.82 -23.37 16.46
CA GLY A 331 -25.79 -23.42 15.42
C GLY A 331 -24.43 -23.94 15.90
N ASP A 332 -23.36 -23.51 15.23
CA ASP A 332 -22.00 -23.97 15.53
C ASP A 332 -21.45 -23.33 16.82
N ARG A 333 -21.49 -24.11 17.90
CA ARG A 333 -21.01 -23.73 19.23
C ARG A 333 -19.52 -23.36 19.25
N MET A 334 -18.69 -23.96 18.40
CA MET A 334 -17.26 -23.63 18.36
C MET A 334 -17.03 -22.24 17.76
N SER A 335 -17.71 -21.93 16.66
CA SER A 335 -17.68 -20.57 16.08
C SER A 335 -18.23 -19.53 17.05
N ALA A 336 -19.27 -19.84 17.83
CA ALA A 336 -19.82 -18.93 18.84
C ALA A 336 -18.81 -18.65 19.97
N ILE A 337 -18.14 -19.67 20.52
CA ILE A 337 -17.09 -19.51 21.54
C ILE A 337 -15.92 -18.69 20.97
N GLU A 338 -15.52 -18.98 19.73
CA GLU A 338 -14.43 -18.25 19.08
C GLU A 338 -14.79 -16.77 18.90
N LEU A 339 -15.99 -16.46 18.39
CA LEU A 339 -16.51 -15.10 18.26
C LEU A 339 -16.53 -14.36 19.59
N GLU A 340 -17.13 -14.93 20.64
CA GLU A 340 -17.26 -14.28 21.96
C GLU A 340 -15.90 -14.07 22.65
N SER A 341 -14.89 -14.87 22.31
CA SER A 341 -13.52 -14.65 22.82
C SER A 341 -12.80 -13.45 22.19
N HIS A 342 -13.30 -12.95 21.05
CA HIS A 342 -12.67 -11.86 20.27
C HIS A 342 -13.53 -10.60 20.18
N ILE A 343 -14.86 -10.70 20.30
CA ILE A 343 -15.81 -9.61 20.12
C ILE A 343 -16.64 -9.46 21.40
N PRO A 344 -16.80 -8.25 21.95
CA PRO A 344 -17.62 -8.01 23.15
C PRO A 344 -19.12 -8.00 22.82
N MET A 345 -19.65 -9.19 22.48
CA MET A 345 -21.01 -9.37 21.96
C MET A 345 -22.10 -8.83 22.90
N ASP A 346 -21.88 -8.86 24.22
CA ASP A 346 -22.78 -8.36 25.26
C ASP A 346 -22.89 -6.83 25.30
N ARG A 347 -21.94 -6.10 24.69
CA ARG A 347 -21.83 -4.64 24.78
C ARG A 347 -22.22 -3.91 23.50
N ILE A 348 -22.71 -4.64 22.49
CA ILE A 348 -22.98 -4.08 21.17
C ILE A 348 -24.45 -4.24 20.74
N PRO A 349 -24.98 -3.33 19.90
CA PRO A 349 -26.34 -3.42 19.38
C PRO A 349 -26.63 -4.74 18.69
N LYS A 350 -27.91 -5.14 18.68
CA LYS A 350 -28.41 -6.36 18.02
C LYS A 350 -27.87 -6.51 16.59
N ARG A 351 -27.94 -5.44 15.78
CA ARG A 351 -27.47 -5.45 14.40
C ARG A 351 -25.99 -5.83 14.27
N LEU A 352 -25.12 -5.25 15.11
CA LEU A 352 -23.69 -5.56 15.07
C LEU A 352 -23.42 -7.01 15.50
N ARG A 353 -24.18 -7.55 16.46
CA ARG A 353 -24.07 -8.98 16.83
C ARG A 353 -24.36 -9.89 15.64
N GLU A 354 -25.40 -9.58 14.88
CA GLU A 354 -25.80 -10.36 13.70
C GLU A 354 -24.75 -10.25 12.57
N GLU A 355 -24.20 -9.06 12.33
CA GLU A 355 -23.14 -8.84 11.35
C GLU A 355 -21.85 -9.59 11.72
N PHE A 356 -21.38 -9.47 12.97
CA PHE A 356 -20.21 -10.22 13.42
C PHE A 356 -20.46 -11.73 13.43
N SER A 357 -21.66 -12.17 13.79
CA SER A 357 -22.02 -13.58 13.67
C SER A 357 -21.77 -14.09 12.23
N LYS A 358 -22.27 -13.38 11.20
CA LYS A 358 -22.05 -13.79 9.80
C LYS A 358 -20.58 -13.79 9.39
N ILE A 359 -19.79 -12.78 9.79
CA ILE A 359 -18.33 -12.75 9.54
C ILE A 359 -17.66 -13.98 10.16
N TRP A 360 -17.98 -14.31 11.41
CA TRP A 360 -17.30 -15.36 12.15
C TRP A 360 -17.79 -16.77 11.79
N THR A 361 -19.01 -16.91 11.27
CA THR A 361 -19.51 -18.18 10.71
C THR A 361 -19.08 -18.44 9.26
N ALA A 362 -18.43 -17.48 8.59
CA ALA A 362 -17.95 -17.69 7.23
C ALA A 362 -16.98 -18.89 7.17
N PRO A 363 -17.26 -19.94 6.38
CA PRO A 363 -16.49 -21.19 6.40
C PRO A 363 -15.15 -21.08 5.65
N ASP A 364 -15.04 -20.14 4.72
CA ASP A 364 -13.88 -19.99 3.83
C ASP A 364 -13.67 -18.52 3.42
N LEU A 365 -12.56 -18.28 2.71
CA LEU A 365 -12.21 -16.96 2.18
C LEU A 365 -13.24 -16.46 1.17
N LEU A 366 -13.80 -17.34 0.34
CA LEU A 366 -14.73 -16.95 -0.71
C LEU A 366 -16.02 -16.36 -0.11
N THR A 367 -16.55 -17.01 0.92
CA THR A 367 -17.72 -16.53 1.67
C THR A 367 -17.40 -15.22 2.38
N LEU A 368 -16.23 -15.11 3.03
CA LEU A 368 -15.82 -13.88 3.69
C LEU A 368 -15.66 -12.71 2.70
N LYS A 369 -15.05 -12.95 1.52
CA LYS A 369 -14.96 -12.00 0.40
C LYS A 369 -16.34 -11.57 -0.07
N ALA A 370 -17.28 -12.50 -0.21
CA ALA A 370 -18.63 -12.20 -0.65
C ALA A 370 -19.36 -11.26 0.31
N LEU A 371 -19.17 -11.43 1.63
CA LEU A 371 -19.79 -10.55 2.65
C LEU A 371 -19.36 -9.09 2.51
N VAL A 372 -18.06 -8.84 2.25
CA VAL A 372 -17.49 -7.48 2.17
C VAL A 372 -17.43 -6.92 0.75
N ARG A 373 -17.84 -7.69 -0.26
CA ARG A 373 -18.02 -7.18 -1.63
C ARG A 373 -19.25 -6.26 -1.68
N THR A 374 -19.24 -5.28 -2.58
CA THR A 374 -20.40 -4.42 -2.84
C THR A 374 -21.64 -5.24 -3.21
N ALA A 375 -22.80 -4.71 -2.83
CA ALA A 375 -24.10 -5.19 -3.32
C ALA A 375 -24.50 -4.53 -4.66
N VAL A 376 -23.76 -3.49 -5.07
CA VAL A 376 -23.98 -2.74 -6.30
C VAL A 376 -23.01 -3.23 -7.37
N ASP A 377 -23.54 -3.54 -8.55
CA ASP A 377 -22.76 -3.97 -9.71
C ASP A 377 -21.81 -2.86 -10.17
N ASN A 378 -20.62 -3.25 -10.63
CA ASN A 378 -19.54 -2.36 -11.09
C ASN A 378 -18.97 -1.39 -10.03
N SER A 379 -19.38 -1.48 -8.77
CA SER A 379 -18.82 -0.68 -7.67
C SER A 379 -17.71 -1.43 -6.90
N ARG A 380 -16.90 -0.68 -6.14
CA ARG A 380 -15.86 -1.19 -5.24
C ARG A 380 -16.15 -0.77 -3.81
N ALA A 381 -15.89 -1.69 -2.87
CA ALA A 381 -15.95 -1.39 -1.45
C ALA A 381 -14.68 -0.66 -1.02
N SER A 382 -14.80 0.13 0.04
CA SER A 382 -13.70 0.84 0.71
C SER A 382 -12.60 -0.09 1.23
N VAL A 383 -12.87 -1.38 1.37
CA VAL A 383 -11.86 -2.42 1.62
C VAL A 383 -12.12 -3.65 0.76
N ALA A 384 -11.05 -4.23 0.20
CA ALA A 384 -11.09 -5.46 -0.56
C ALA A 384 -10.07 -6.49 -0.04
N LEU A 385 -10.45 -7.77 -0.05
CA LEU A 385 -9.53 -8.87 0.27
C LEU A 385 -8.93 -9.40 -1.03
N ASN A 386 -7.75 -8.90 -1.39
CA ASN A 386 -6.94 -9.34 -2.54
C ASN A 386 -6.02 -10.49 -2.16
N VAL A 387 -6.63 -11.49 -1.52
CA VAL A 387 -5.95 -12.69 -1.05
C VAL A 387 -6.28 -13.83 -2.02
N LYS A 388 -5.24 -14.55 -2.45
CA LYS A 388 -5.27 -15.64 -3.42
C LYS A 388 -4.69 -16.91 -2.81
N HIS A 389 -4.98 -18.04 -3.44
CA HIS A 389 -4.21 -19.25 -3.19
C HIS A 389 -2.79 -19.14 -3.69
N LEU A 390 -1.93 -19.94 -3.07
CA LEU A 390 -0.68 -20.35 -3.68
C LEU A 390 -0.96 -20.96 -5.06
N VAL A 391 -0.20 -20.46 -6.02
CA VAL A 391 -0.13 -20.86 -7.43
C VAL A 391 -0.13 -22.39 -7.57
N HIS A 392 -1.12 -22.95 -8.26
CA HIS A 392 -0.96 -24.25 -8.91
C HIS A 392 -0.87 -24.00 -10.41
N ASN A 393 0.31 -24.24 -11.00
CA ASN A 393 0.56 -24.10 -12.44
C ASN A 393 0.21 -22.71 -13.02
N GLY A 394 0.66 -21.62 -12.41
CA GLY A 394 0.59 -20.28 -13.03
C GLY A 394 -0.83 -19.72 -13.29
N PHE A 395 -1.88 -20.30 -12.69
CA PHE A 395 -3.23 -19.75 -12.72
C PHE A 395 -3.66 -19.33 -11.30
N PHE A 396 -4.28 -18.14 -11.21
CA PHE A 396 -4.86 -17.66 -9.96
C PHE A 396 -6.16 -18.42 -9.68
N VAL A 397 -6.27 -19.08 -8.53
CA VAL A 397 -7.48 -19.79 -8.09
C VAL A 397 -7.92 -19.23 -6.73
N ASP A 398 -9.23 -19.11 -6.51
CA ASP A 398 -9.82 -18.63 -5.26
C ASP A 398 -9.77 -19.66 -4.11
N ALA A 399 -9.50 -19.16 -2.89
CA ALA A 399 -9.83 -19.71 -1.57
C ALA A 399 -10.64 -21.04 -1.47
N GLY A 400 -10.07 -22.18 -1.10
CA GLY A 400 -10.73 -23.46 -0.83
C GLY A 400 -10.65 -23.78 0.67
N PRO A 401 -11.50 -24.68 1.19
CA PRO A 401 -11.68 -24.85 2.64
C PRO A 401 -10.49 -25.48 3.38
N ALA A 402 -9.53 -26.07 2.66
CA ALA A 402 -8.43 -26.85 3.24
C ALA A 402 -7.13 -26.05 3.50
N ASP A 403 -7.05 -24.82 2.98
CA ASP A 403 -5.82 -24.04 2.97
C ASP A 403 -5.59 -23.29 4.29
N ARG A 404 -4.40 -23.50 4.88
CA ARG A 404 -4.06 -22.96 6.20
C ARG A 404 -3.40 -21.59 6.17
N VAL A 405 -2.79 -21.21 5.04
CA VAL A 405 -2.07 -19.95 4.84
C VAL A 405 -2.47 -19.35 3.49
N LEU A 406 -2.98 -18.13 3.52
CA LEU A 406 -3.52 -17.40 2.39
C LEU A 406 -2.56 -16.24 2.05
N GLN A 407 -2.19 -16.09 0.77
CA GLN A 407 -1.21 -15.10 0.32
C GLN A 407 -1.89 -13.93 -0.39
N GLY A 408 -1.39 -12.71 -0.20
CA GLY A 408 -1.94 -11.51 -0.86
C GLY A 408 -2.04 -10.33 0.10
N THR A 409 -2.99 -9.43 -0.17
CA THR A 409 -3.12 -8.17 0.57
C THR A 409 -4.57 -7.85 0.90
N ILE A 410 -4.75 -7.03 1.93
CA ILE A 410 -5.98 -6.30 2.19
C ILE A 410 -5.79 -4.90 1.61
N GLU A 411 -6.63 -4.54 0.66
CA GLU A 411 -6.61 -3.27 -0.04
C GLU A 411 -7.57 -2.29 0.64
N PHE A 412 -7.09 -1.09 0.94
CA PHE A 412 -7.84 0.01 1.52
C PHE A 412 -8.04 1.09 0.47
N ARG A 413 -9.29 1.28 0.03
CA ARG A 413 -9.73 2.22 -1.00
C ARG A 413 -10.46 3.45 -0.46
N ALA A 414 -10.67 3.56 0.85
CA ALA A 414 -11.52 4.61 1.41
C ALA A 414 -11.06 6.04 1.06
N ARG A 415 -9.76 6.24 0.88
CA ARG A 415 -9.13 7.56 0.85
C ARG A 415 -9.19 8.23 -0.52
N GLU A 416 -9.50 9.52 -0.52
CA GLU A 416 -9.37 10.40 -1.67
C GLU A 416 -7.94 10.48 -2.20
N GLY A 417 -7.79 10.71 -3.50
CA GLY A 417 -6.50 10.94 -4.14
C GLY A 417 -5.76 12.10 -3.49
N THR A 418 -4.48 11.90 -3.21
CA THR A 418 -3.64 12.91 -2.58
C THR A 418 -2.18 12.71 -2.95
N LEU A 419 -1.46 13.82 -3.11
CA LEU A 419 0.00 13.85 -3.23
C LEU A 419 0.62 14.61 -2.04
N ASP A 420 -0.05 14.61 -0.88
CA ASP A 420 0.54 15.03 0.38
C ASP A 420 1.38 13.87 0.98
N PRO A 421 2.73 14.00 1.04
CA PRO A 421 3.58 12.93 1.55
C PRO A 421 3.28 12.51 2.99
N GLU A 422 2.90 13.45 3.86
CA GLU A 422 2.60 13.15 5.26
C GLU A 422 1.29 12.39 5.37
N LEU A 423 0.27 12.82 4.62
CA LEU A 423 -1.02 12.14 4.61
C LEU A 423 -0.93 10.72 4.06
N VAL A 424 -0.20 10.53 2.94
CA VAL A 424 0.02 9.21 2.33
C VAL A 424 0.65 8.24 3.33
N VAL A 425 1.75 8.64 3.98
CA VAL A 425 2.46 7.75 4.91
C VAL A 425 1.65 7.51 6.18
N ARG A 426 1.00 8.54 6.75
CA ARG A 426 0.18 8.35 7.94
C ARG A 426 -1.01 7.46 7.67
N TRP A 427 -1.64 7.57 6.49
CA TRP A 427 -2.69 6.65 6.06
C TRP A 427 -2.17 5.21 5.97
N ALA A 428 -1.03 4.98 5.33
CA ALA A 428 -0.40 3.67 5.25
C ALA A 428 -0.06 3.08 6.64
N LYS A 429 0.49 3.89 7.55
CA LYS A 429 0.75 3.51 8.95
C LYS A 429 -0.55 3.15 9.68
N LEU A 430 -1.62 3.94 9.50
CA LEU A 430 -2.91 3.72 10.15
C LEU A 430 -3.51 2.37 9.76
N VAL A 431 -3.66 2.11 8.46
CA VAL A 431 -4.28 0.86 7.98
C VAL A 431 -3.41 -0.36 8.28
N THR A 432 -2.08 -0.20 8.27
CA THR A 432 -1.15 -1.27 8.65
C THR A 432 -1.24 -1.57 10.14
N ALA A 433 -1.34 -0.56 11.01
CA ALA A 433 -1.52 -0.76 12.46
C ALA A 433 -2.83 -1.48 12.78
N MET A 434 -3.92 -1.20 12.05
CA MET A 434 -5.17 -1.95 12.18
C MET A 434 -4.98 -3.45 11.91
N MET A 435 -4.28 -3.80 10.82
CA MET A 435 -3.99 -5.20 10.47
C MET A 435 -3.09 -5.85 11.50
N GLU A 436 -2.01 -5.18 11.89
CA GLU A 436 -1.05 -5.67 12.86
C GLU A 436 -1.73 -5.96 14.21
N LYS A 437 -2.55 -5.04 14.73
CA LYS A 437 -3.31 -5.29 15.96
C LYS A 437 -4.31 -6.42 15.81
N ALA A 438 -4.97 -6.51 14.66
CA ALA A 438 -5.93 -7.56 14.39
C ALA A 438 -5.29 -8.95 14.27
N GLU A 439 -4.02 -9.06 13.92
CA GLU A 439 -3.34 -10.36 13.80
C GLU A 439 -2.55 -10.73 15.07
N THR A 440 -1.79 -9.79 15.63
CA THR A 440 -0.82 -10.07 16.71
C THR A 440 -1.42 -10.16 18.11
N SER A 441 -2.56 -9.51 18.35
CA SER A 441 -3.16 -9.48 19.70
C SER A 441 -3.65 -10.87 20.11
N SER A 442 -3.55 -11.23 21.39
CA SER A 442 -4.30 -12.37 21.94
C SER A 442 -5.82 -12.14 21.81
N PRO A 443 -6.67 -13.18 21.88
CA PRO A 443 -8.13 -13.03 21.78
C PRO A 443 -8.69 -11.98 22.76
N TRP A 444 -8.24 -12.03 24.02
CA TRP A 444 -8.67 -11.08 25.05
C TRP A 444 -8.22 -9.64 24.75
N GLN A 445 -6.95 -9.44 24.36
CA GLN A 445 -6.45 -8.11 23.98
C GLN A 445 -7.21 -7.56 22.77
N PHE A 446 -7.50 -8.42 21.77
CA PHE A 446 -8.30 -8.02 20.62
C PHE A 446 -9.73 -7.65 21.02
N CYS A 447 -10.37 -8.42 21.91
CA CYS A 447 -11.69 -8.10 22.45
C CYS A 447 -11.70 -6.74 23.17
N GLN A 448 -10.65 -6.40 23.92
CA GLN A 448 -10.51 -5.09 24.53
C GLN A 448 -10.37 -3.96 23.51
N ILE A 449 -9.55 -4.16 22.46
CA ILE A 449 -9.42 -3.20 21.36
C ILE A 449 -10.79 -3.01 20.70
N MET A 450 -11.47 -4.10 20.34
CA MET A 450 -12.81 -4.05 19.75
C MET A 450 -13.82 -3.34 20.66
N ALA A 451 -13.75 -3.51 21.98
CA ALA A 451 -14.60 -2.77 22.93
C ALA A 451 -14.34 -1.25 22.92
N VAL A 452 -13.12 -0.81 22.59
CA VAL A 452 -12.79 0.60 22.39
C VAL A 452 -13.32 1.09 21.05
N VAL A 453 -13.05 0.37 19.94
CA VAL A 453 -13.46 0.77 18.59
C VAL A 453 -14.99 0.80 18.45
N LEU A 454 -15.68 -0.17 19.04
CA LEU A 454 -17.14 -0.29 19.00
C LEU A 454 -17.85 0.63 20.00
N ARG A 455 -17.12 1.38 20.83
CA ARG A 455 -17.72 2.28 21.80
C ARG A 455 -18.52 3.37 21.08
N HIS A 456 -19.79 3.48 21.44
CA HIS A 456 -20.64 4.58 20.99
C HIS A 456 -20.26 5.86 21.76
N GLY A 457 -19.35 6.67 21.20
CA GLY A 457 -19.18 8.08 21.59
C GLY A 457 -20.34 8.95 21.08
N ALA A 458 -20.60 10.08 21.73
CA ALA A 458 -21.62 11.05 21.30
C ALA A 458 -21.21 11.77 20.00
N SER A 459 -19.92 11.81 19.67
CA SER A 459 -19.39 12.31 18.40
C SER A 459 -18.25 11.44 17.83
N GLU A 460 -17.93 11.64 16.54
CA GLU A 460 -16.80 10.98 15.86
C GLU A 460 -15.44 11.40 16.44
N ALA A 461 -15.30 12.67 16.85
CA ALA A 461 -14.10 13.20 17.48
C ALA A 461 -13.77 12.49 18.81
N GLU A 462 -14.79 12.12 19.59
CA GLU A 462 -14.63 11.35 20.83
C GLU A 462 -14.22 9.90 20.58
N ARG A 463 -14.47 9.36 19.37
CA ARG A 463 -14.10 7.99 18.99
C ARG A 463 -12.68 7.91 18.42
N LEU A 464 -12.23 8.97 17.73
CA LEU A 464 -10.95 8.99 17.02
C LEU A 464 -9.74 8.82 17.96
N GLY A 465 -9.68 9.56 19.07
CA GLY A 465 -8.56 9.48 20.03
C GLY A 465 -8.36 8.07 20.60
N PRO A 466 -9.38 7.48 21.26
CA PRO A 466 -9.30 6.11 21.77
C PRO A 466 -9.02 5.06 20.69
N PHE A 467 -9.55 5.24 19.48
CA PHE A 467 -9.26 4.36 18.35
C PHE A 467 -7.78 4.38 17.99
N LEU A 468 -7.17 5.56 17.83
CA LEU A 468 -5.75 5.69 17.55
C LEU A 468 -4.88 5.12 18.68
N ASP A 469 -5.29 5.28 19.93
CA ASP A 469 -4.58 4.71 21.08
C ASP A 469 -4.58 3.20 21.10
N ALA A 470 -5.74 2.60 20.80
CA ALA A 470 -5.87 1.15 20.71
C ALA A 470 -4.96 0.57 19.61
N LEU A 471 -4.67 1.37 18.58
CA LEU A 471 -3.73 1.03 17.50
C LEU A 471 -2.26 1.35 17.84
N GLY A 472 -1.98 2.06 18.94
CA GLY A 472 -0.63 2.52 19.28
C GLY A 472 -0.18 3.76 18.50
N LEU A 473 -1.12 4.54 17.95
CA LEU A 473 -0.89 5.73 17.12
C LEU A 473 -1.25 7.03 17.86
N GLY A 474 -1.10 7.04 19.19
CA GLY A 474 -1.46 8.19 20.04
C GLY A 474 -0.74 9.49 19.66
N GLU A 475 0.48 9.41 19.15
CA GLU A 475 1.25 10.57 18.67
C GLU A 475 0.68 11.20 17.38
N SER A 476 -0.19 10.48 16.66
CA SER A 476 -0.83 10.96 15.43
C SER A 476 -2.20 11.59 15.66
N ARG A 477 -2.66 11.71 16.93
CA ARG A 477 -4.00 12.21 17.26
C ARG A 477 -4.27 13.61 16.71
N ASP A 478 -3.36 14.55 16.94
CA ASP A 478 -3.57 15.94 16.54
C ASP A 478 -3.65 16.08 15.01
N PHE A 479 -2.80 15.34 14.29
CA PHE A 479 -2.85 15.27 12.83
C PHE A 479 -4.21 14.79 12.34
N TRP A 480 -4.66 13.63 12.83
CA TRP A 480 -5.92 13.03 12.39
C TRP A 480 -7.15 13.82 12.84
N ALA A 481 -7.11 14.44 14.01
CA ALA A 481 -8.16 15.35 14.47
C ALA A 481 -8.26 16.58 13.55
N GLY A 482 -7.13 17.13 13.11
CA GLY A 482 -7.09 18.19 12.11
C GLY A 482 -7.67 17.76 10.76
N VAL A 483 -7.36 16.56 10.28
CA VAL A 483 -7.95 15.98 9.07
C VAL A 483 -9.46 15.86 9.20
N ALA A 484 -9.96 15.24 10.28
CA ALA A 484 -11.39 15.08 10.52
C ALA A 484 -12.13 16.42 10.62
N ALA A 485 -11.53 17.42 11.27
CA ALA A 485 -12.09 18.76 11.37
C ALA A 485 -12.24 19.44 10.00
N ARG A 486 -11.23 19.29 9.11
CA ARG A 486 -11.30 19.80 7.74
C ARG A 486 -12.40 19.12 6.93
N ASN A 487 -12.49 17.79 7.01
CA ASN A 487 -13.51 17.03 6.28
C ASN A 487 -14.93 17.40 6.71
N LYS A 488 -15.15 17.68 8.00
CA LYS A 488 -16.49 18.04 8.52
C LYS A 488 -17.07 19.34 7.91
N VAL A 489 -16.21 20.26 7.50
CA VAL A 489 -16.61 21.57 6.94
C VAL A 489 -16.37 21.67 5.44
N ALA A 490 -15.92 20.58 4.80
CA ALA A 490 -15.67 20.58 3.37
C ALA A 490 -16.99 20.76 2.60
N GLU A 491 -16.99 21.68 1.64
CA GLU A 491 -18.12 21.83 0.72
C GLU A 491 -18.19 20.60 -0.18
N MET A 492 -19.39 20.02 -0.30
CA MET A 492 -19.63 18.94 -1.24
C MET A 492 -19.75 19.53 -2.64
N PRO A 493 -18.98 19.06 -3.62
CA PRO A 493 -19.21 19.44 -5.00
C PRO A 493 -20.63 19.02 -5.39
N ALA A 494 -21.24 19.76 -6.31
CA ALA A 494 -22.53 19.34 -6.87
C ALA A 494 -22.37 17.92 -7.44
N PRO A 495 -23.36 17.02 -7.31
CA PRO A 495 -23.23 15.67 -7.86
C PRO A 495 -22.94 15.72 -9.37
N MET A 496 -22.14 14.76 -9.85
CA MET A 496 -21.82 14.66 -11.27
C MET A 496 -23.13 14.61 -12.09
N PRO A 497 -23.27 15.45 -13.14
CA PRO A 497 -24.48 15.48 -13.94
C PRO A 497 -24.71 14.16 -14.67
N THR A 498 -25.93 13.63 -14.59
CA THR A 498 -26.33 12.44 -15.34
C THR A 498 -26.73 12.80 -16.78
N PHE A 499 -26.42 11.87 -17.69
CA PHE A 499 -26.82 11.74 -19.10
C PHE A 499 -27.28 13.01 -19.86
N GLY A 500 -26.50 13.40 -20.87
CA GLY A 500 -26.98 14.26 -21.97
C GLY A 500 -27.96 13.52 -22.90
N ARG A 501 -28.61 14.22 -23.83
CA ARG A 501 -29.49 13.58 -24.84
C ARG A 501 -28.67 12.80 -25.87
N THR A 502 -27.36 13.07 -25.94
CA THR A 502 -26.38 12.38 -26.77
C THR A 502 -25.12 12.08 -25.95
N GLU A 503 -24.31 11.12 -26.39
CA GLU A 503 -23.00 10.79 -25.80
C GLU A 503 -22.10 12.02 -25.70
N LYS A 504 -22.06 12.83 -26.78
CA LYS A 504 -21.29 14.07 -26.81
C LYS A 504 -21.74 15.08 -25.75
N GLU A 505 -23.05 15.32 -25.62
CA GLU A 505 -23.57 16.21 -24.59
C GLU A 505 -23.29 15.70 -23.18
N SER A 506 -23.28 14.38 -22.99
CA SER A 506 -22.90 13.76 -21.73
C SER A 506 -21.43 14.04 -21.40
N GLU A 507 -20.53 13.83 -22.37
CA GLU A 507 -19.10 14.07 -22.21
C GLU A 507 -18.78 15.55 -21.99
N ASP A 508 -19.45 16.46 -22.70
CA ASP A 508 -19.27 17.91 -22.50
C ASP A 508 -19.73 18.37 -21.10
N ARG A 509 -20.84 17.80 -20.59
CA ARG A 509 -21.31 18.10 -19.22
C ARG A 509 -20.38 17.54 -18.15
N LYS A 510 -19.90 16.30 -18.32
CA LYS A 510 -18.89 15.71 -17.43
C LYS A 510 -17.63 16.57 -17.42
N ARG A 511 -17.07 16.88 -18.59
CA ARG A 511 -15.90 17.76 -18.72
C ARG A 511 -16.09 19.08 -17.98
N ALA A 512 -17.19 19.80 -18.22
CA ALA A 512 -17.47 21.08 -17.57
C ALA A 512 -17.67 20.97 -16.04
N TRP A 513 -18.11 19.80 -15.57
CA TRP A 513 -18.16 19.48 -14.15
C TRP A 513 -16.74 19.26 -13.59
N HIS A 514 -15.90 18.46 -14.26
CA HIS A 514 -14.52 18.23 -13.84
C HIS A 514 -13.69 19.52 -13.86
N GLU A 515 -13.85 20.39 -14.86
CA GLU A 515 -13.15 21.70 -14.88
C GLU A 515 -13.40 22.55 -13.64
N LYS A 516 -14.56 22.40 -12.98
CA LYS A 516 -14.89 23.14 -11.75
C LYS A 516 -14.35 22.48 -10.48
N ASN A 517 -14.11 21.18 -10.52
CA ASN A 517 -13.82 20.36 -9.34
C ASN A 517 -12.41 19.75 -9.34
N ILE A 518 -11.68 19.86 -10.46
CA ILE A 518 -10.29 19.43 -10.56
C ILE A 518 -9.38 20.46 -9.88
N ALA A 519 -8.49 19.97 -9.03
CA ALA A 519 -7.49 20.78 -8.35
C ALA A 519 -6.12 20.52 -8.97
N SER A 520 -5.47 21.59 -9.47
CA SER A 520 -4.06 21.53 -9.81
C SER A 520 -3.24 21.39 -8.53
N VAL A 521 -2.37 20.39 -8.45
CA VAL A 521 -1.52 20.20 -7.27
C VAL A 521 -0.36 21.19 -7.36
N PRO A 522 -0.23 22.11 -6.38
CA PRO A 522 0.82 23.11 -6.42
C PRO A 522 2.20 22.47 -6.23
N PRO A 523 3.28 23.13 -6.72
CA PRO A 523 4.64 22.78 -6.36
C PRO A 523 4.79 22.69 -4.83
N LEU A 524 5.75 21.89 -4.38
CA LEU A 524 6.12 21.88 -2.96
C LEU A 524 6.82 23.19 -2.61
N GLU A 525 6.43 23.81 -1.50
CA GLU A 525 7.14 24.97 -0.97
C GLU A 525 8.59 24.60 -0.62
N GLU A 526 9.52 25.55 -0.79
CA GLU A 526 10.89 25.38 -0.31
C GLU A 526 10.87 25.10 1.20
N GLY A 527 11.55 24.04 1.63
CA GLY A 527 11.57 23.61 3.03
C GLY A 527 10.47 22.62 3.44
N PHE A 528 9.54 22.26 2.55
CA PHE A 528 8.49 21.28 2.87
C PHE A 528 9.08 19.91 3.25
N GLY A 529 8.95 19.55 4.53
CA GLY A 529 9.49 18.31 5.10
C GLY A 529 11.00 18.34 5.40
N GLU A 530 11.59 19.51 5.64
CA GLU A 530 12.95 19.60 6.21
C GLU A 530 13.05 19.06 7.64
N ASN A 531 11.91 18.91 8.32
CA ASN A 531 11.79 18.29 9.62
C ASN A 531 10.72 17.19 9.56
N ASP A 532 11.02 16.11 8.83
CA ASP A 532 10.22 14.88 8.74
C ASP A 532 10.22 14.10 10.09
N ALA A 533 9.97 14.79 11.19
CA ALA A 533 9.93 14.23 12.55
C ALA A 533 8.72 13.29 12.75
N TRP A 534 7.74 13.36 11.87
CA TRP A 534 6.54 12.51 11.85
C TRP A 534 6.75 11.16 11.14
N LEU A 535 7.81 11.05 10.32
CA LEU A 535 8.26 9.77 9.72
C LEU A 535 8.79 8.87 10.82
#